data_AF-A0A2S7IND2-F1
#
_entry.id   AF-A0A2S7IND2-F1
#
_cell.length_a   1.000
_cell.length_b   1.000
_cell.length_c   1.000
_cell.angle_alpha   90.00
_cell.angle_beta   90.00
_cell.angle_gamma   90.00
#
_symmetry.space_group_name_H-M   'P 1'
#
loop_
_entity.id
_entity.type
_entity.pdbx_description
1 polymer ?
#
loop_
_entity_poly.entity_id
_entity_poly.type
_entity_poly.pdbx_seq_one_letter_code
_entity_poly.pdbx_strand_id
1 'polypeptide(L)'
;MKIVLEYDTQGIVPDHFRVLEGFTLEASDGTIFDIPAGLLTDGASVPGWAQGLIHPIGRDFVADAFHDCFYISNRVHGFSRSQIDTYWLEFMKRFNPKKPRRTYSKFVVVRALGWWNWYGYRLGLFK
;
A
#
# COMPACT_ATOMS: atom_id res chain seq x y z
N MET A 1 6.70 -6.57 -13.94
CA MET A 1 7.32 -6.89 -12.65
C MET A 1 6.63 -8.11 -12.08
N LYS A 2 7.39 -9.07 -11.56
CA LYS A 2 6.88 -10.24 -10.84
C LYS A 2 7.23 -10.04 -9.37
N ILE A 3 6.25 -10.19 -8.47
CA ILE A 3 6.48 -10.23 -7.02
C ILE A 3 6.05 -11.60 -6.52
N VAL A 4 6.74 -12.12 -5.52
CA VAL A 4 6.44 -13.39 -4.89
C VAL A 4 5.84 -13.11 -3.52
N LEU A 5 4.62 -13.59 -3.31
CA LEU A 5 3.86 -13.38 -2.09
C LEU A 5 3.49 -14.73 -1.48
N GLU A 6 3.52 -14.79 -0.16
CA GLU A 6 2.92 -15.87 0.62
C GLU A 6 1.66 -15.33 1.27
N TYR A 7 0.53 -16.02 1.08
CA TYR A 7 -0.68 -15.70 1.82
C TYR A 7 -0.53 -16.24 3.24
N ASP A 8 -0.67 -15.39 4.25
CA ASP A 8 -0.47 -15.80 5.63
C ASP A 8 -1.68 -16.61 6.13
N THR A 9 -1.65 -17.92 5.85
CA THR A 9 -2.68 -18.88 6.30
C THR A 9 -2.60 -19.22 7.79
N GLN A 10 -1.51 -18.85 8.47
CA GLN A 10 -1.24 -19.21 9.87
C GLN A 10 -1.15 -17.99 10.81
N GLY A 11 -1.36 -16.78 10.27
CA GLY A 11 -0.98 -15.52 10.90
C GLY A 11 -1.93 -15.01 11.98
N ILE A 12 -1.33 -14.24 12.89
CA ILE A 12 -1.97 -13.48 13.99
C ILE A 12 -2.94 -12.39 13.45
N VAL A 13 -2.85 -12.05 12.15
CA VAL A 13 -3.69 -11.06 11.45
C VAL A 13 -4.26 -11.67 10.17
N PRO A 14 -5.57 -11.97 10.09
CA PRO A 14 -6.22 -12.51 8.89
C PRO A 14 -6.04 -11.59 7.66
N ASP A 15 -6.15 -12.16 6.46
CA ASP A 15 -6.22 -11.45 5.17
C ASP A 15 -4.95 -10.65 4.77
N HIS A 16 -3.77 -10.99 5.30
CA HIS A 16 -2.49 -10.38 4.93
C HIS A 16 -1.63 -11.27 4.02
N PHE A 17 -0.80 -10.62 3.22
CA PHE A 17 0.23 -11.22 2.40
C PHE A 17 1.61 -10.84 2.90
N ARG A 18 2.52 -11.81 2.90
CA ARG A 18 3.94 -11.59 3.17
C ARG A 18 4.70 -11.46 1.86
N VAL A 19 5.48 -10.39 1.72
CA VAL A 19 6.44 -10.23 0.63
C VAL A 19 7.61 -11.19 0.86
N LEU A 20 7.80 -12.18 -0.01
CA LEU A 20 8.89 -13.16 0.14
C LEU A 20 10.23 -12.63 -0.36
N GLU A 21 10.18 -11.86 -1.45
CA GLU A 21 11.35 -11.25 -2.07
C GLU A 21 11.18 -9.74 -2.08
N GLY A 22 12.14 -9.03 -1.46
CA GLY A 22 12.16 -7.57 -1.48
C GLY A 22 12.33 -7.04 -2.90
N PHE A 23 11.82 -5.84 -3.14
CA PHE A 23 11.88 -5.20 -4.46
C PHE A 23 12.04 -3.69 -4.34
N THR A 24 12.42 -3.05 -5.44
CA THR A 24 12.59 -1.60 -5.50
C THR A 24 11.58 -0.98 -6.45
N LEU A 25 11.15 0.24 -6.14
CA LEU A 25 10.32 1.07 -7.00
C LEU A 25 11.01 2.41 -7.23
N GLU A 26 11.14 2.80 -8.49
CA GLU A 26 11.67 4.10 -8.88
C GLU A 26 10.52 5.01 -9.33
N ALA A 27 10.34 6.14 -8.67
CA ALA A 27 9.38 7.17 -9.03
C ALA A 27 9.87 8.00 -10.22
N SER A 28 8.94 8.74 -10.83
CA SER A 28 9.23 9.59 -11.99
C SER A 28 10.23 10.72 -11.73
N ASP A 29 10.42 11.11 -10.46
CA ASP A 29 11.42 12.09 -10.03
C ASP A 29 12.80 11.48 -9.71
N GLY A 30 12.97 10.17 -9.94
CA GLY A 30 14.21 9.42 -9.66
C GLY A 30 14.33 8.95 -8.21
N THR A 31 13.33 9.20 -7.36
CA THR A 31 13.34 8.67 -5.98
C THR A 31 13.19 7.15 -6.00
N ILE A 32 14.10 6.46 -5.31
CA ILE A 32 14.09 4.99 -5.19
C ILE A 32 13.54 4.60 -3.82
N PHE A 33 12.62 3.64 -3.82
CA PHE A 33 11.99 3.10 -2.63
C PHE A 33 12.29 1.60 -2.53
N ASP A 34 12.83 1.19 -1.38
CA ASP A 34 13.09 -0.21 -1.07
C ASP A 34 11.93 -0.80 -0.27
N ILE A 35 11.36 -1.89 -0.78
CA ILE A 35 10.33 -2.67 -0.11
C ILE A 35 10.99 -3.95 0.40
N PRO A 36 11.09 -4.16 1.72
CA PRO A 36 11.83 -5.28 2.28
C PRO A 36 11.08 -6.59 2.13
N ALA A 37 11.84 -7.69 2.02
CA ALA A 37 11.30 -9.02 2.27
C ALA A 37 10.78 -9.11 3.70
N GLY A 38 9.72 -9.89 3.91
CA GLY A 38 9.03 -10.04 5.18
C GLY A 38 7.97 -8.98 5.49
N LEU A 39 7.79 -7.96 4.63
CA LEU A 39 6.68 -7.01 4.77
C LEU A 39 5.35 -7.76 4.79
N LEU A 40 4.51 -7.46 5.79
CA LEU A 40 3.10 -7.83 5.81
C LEU A 40 2.27 -6.69 5.22
N THR A 41 1.45 -7.01 4.23
CA THR A 41 0.58 -6.06 3.51
C THR A 41 -0.82 -6.65 3.40
N ASP A 42 -1.84 -5.84 3.66
CA ASP A 42 -3.24 -6.19 3.40
C ASP A 42 -3.68 -5.76 1.99
N GLY A 43 -2.76 -5.17 1.23
CA GLY A 43 -3.00 -4.58 -0.06
C GLY A 43 -3.73 -3.26 0.12
N ALA A 44 -4.92 -3.14 -0.45
CA ALA A 44 -5.70 -1.94 -0.19
C ALA A 44 -6.40 -2.04 1.16
N SER A 45 -6.01 -1.20 2.13
CA SER A 45 -6.77 -1.00 3.37
C SER A 45 -8.13 -0.32 3.10
N VAL A 46 -9.06 -1.08 2.53
CA VAL A 46 -10.42 -0.67 2.20
C VAL A 46 -11.36 -1.28 3.25
N PRO A 47 -12.17 -0.46 3.95
CA PRO A 47 -13.14 -0.98 4.91
C PRO A 47 -14.04 -2.04 4.28
N GLY A 48 -14.40 -3.09 5.03
CA GLY A 48 -15.18 -4.23 4.49
C GLY A 48 -16.43 -3.83 3.70
N TRP A 49 -17.17 -2.82 4.15
CA TRP A 49 -18.35 -2.30 3.45
C TRP A 49 -18.04 -1.69 2.06
N ALA A 50 -16.80 -1.26 1.82
CA ALA A 50 -16.34 -0.70 0.55
C ALA A 50 -15.68 -1.73 -0.37
N GLN A 51 -15.39 -2.95 0.11
CA GLN A 51 -14.68 -3.97 -0.65
C GLN A 51 -15.50 -4.51 -1.85
N GLY A 52 -16.83 -4.43 -1.79
CA GLY A 52 -17.70 -4.74 -2.93
C GLY A 52 -17.57 -3.76 -4.11
N LEU A 53 -17.12 -2.52 -3.84
CA LEU A 53 -16.89 -1.49 -4.86
C LEU A 53 -15.41 -1.46 -5.29
N ILE A 54 -14.50 -1.67 -4.35
CA ILE A 54 -13.06 -1.64 -4.56
C ILE A 54 -12.46 -2.90 -3.94
N HIS A 55 -12.26 -3.93 -4.78
CA HIS A 55 -11.61 -5.15 -4.33
C HIS A 55 -10.19 -4.85 -3.83
N PRO A 56 -9.80 -5.36 -2.64
CA PRO A 56 -8.53 -5.01 -2.00
C PRO A 56 -7.30 -5.50 -2.76
N ILE A 57 -7.44 -6.65 -3.42
CA ILE A 57 -6.40 -7.24 -4.27
C ILE A 57 -6.66 -6.85 -5.73
N GLY A 58 -5.61 -6.40 -6.43
CA GLY A 58 -5.69 -6.00 -7.84
C GLY A 58 -4.34 -5.91 -8.53
N ARG A 59 -4.31 -5.42 -9.78
CA ARG A 59 -3.06 -5.22 -10.54
C ARG A 59 -2.14 -4.15 -9.93
N ASP A 60 -2.72 -3.33 -9.06
CA ASP A 60 -2.08 -2.27 -8.28
C ASP A 60 -1.50 -2.78 -6.94
N PHE A 61 -1.54 -4.08 -6.65
CA PHE A 61 -1.06 -4.65 -5.38
C PHE A 61 0.40 -4.28 -5.04
N VAL A 62 1.26 -4.17 -6.06
CA VAL A 62 2.65 -3.71 -5.88
C VAL A 62 2.70 -2.28 -5.30
N ALA A 63 1.83 -1.40 -5.79
CA ALA A 63 1.73 -0.04 -5.28
C ALA A 63 1.17 -0.06 -3.86
N ASP A 64 0.23 -0.95 -3.57
CA ASP A 64 -0.37 -1.08 -2.25
C ASP A 64 0.64 -1.56 -1.21
N ALA A 65 1.47 -2.55 -1.54
CA ALA A 65 2.58 -2.97 -0.68
C ALA A 65 3.56 -1.83 -0.40
N PHE A 66 3.83 -0.96 -1.38
CA PHE A 66 4.58 0.28 -1.15
C PHE A 66 3.85 1.21 -0.16
N HIS A 67 2.55 1.43 -0.34
CA HIS A 67 1.77 2.30 0.54
C HIS A 67 1.80 1.80 1.99
N ASP A 68 1.56 0.51 2.20
CA ASP A 68 1.60 -0.14 3.52
C ASP A 68 2.99 -0.03 4.15
N CYS A 69 4.04 -0.37 3.40
CA CYS A 69 5.41 -0.29 3.87
C CYS A 69 5.71 1.11 4.42
N PHE A 70 5.41 2.16 3.66
CA PHE A 70 5.72 3.54 4.04
C PHE A 70 4.69 4.15 4.99
N TYR A 71 3.53 3.53 5.19
CA TYR A 71 2.61 3.89 6.27
C TYR A 71 3.08 3.36 7.62
N ILE A 72 3.56 2.10 7.64
CA ILE A 72 4.09 1.43 8.83
C ILE A 72 5.46 2.00 9.22
N SER A 73 6.37 2.16 8.25
CA SER A 73 7.77 2.52 8.47
C SER A 73 8.08 4.03 8.49
N ASN A 74 7.09 4.92 8.30
CA ASN A 74 7.39 6.36 8.07
C ASN A 74 8.06 7.10 9.22
N ARG A 75 8.21 6.50 10.40
CA ARG A 75 9.10 7.09 11.42
C ARG A 75 10.56 7.18 10.95
N VAL A 76 10.93 6.48 9.87
CA VAL A 76 12.32 6.33 9.39
C VAL A 76 12.64 7.16 8.13
N HIS A 77 11.65 7.52 7.30
CA HIS A 77 11.91 8.03 5.94
C HIS A 77 11.66 9.53 5.73
N GLY A 78 11.02 10.23 6.68
CA GLY A 78 10.84 11.69 6.62
C GLY A 78 9.81 12.19 5.59
N PHE A 79 9.04 11.30 4.96
CA PHE A 79 8.00 11.68 4.02
C PHE A 79 6.69 12.05 4.73
N SER A 80 6.01 13.09 4.25
CA SER A 80 4.63 13.35 4.67
C SER A 80 3.67 12.32 4.07
N ARG A 81 2.52 12.11 4.73
CA ARG A 81 1.42 11.30 4.19
C ARG A 81 1.11 11.64 2.74
N SER A 82 1.05 12.94 2.45
CA SER A 82 0.67 13.42 1.13
C SER A 82 1.70 13.09 0.06
N GLN A 83 2.99 13.02 0.41
CA GLN A 83 4.02 12.57 -0.52
C GLN A 83 3.88 11.08 -0.80
N ILE A 84 3.69 10.26 0.24
CA ILE A 84 3.47 8.82 0.08
C ILE A 84 2.23 8.54 -0.77
N ASP A 85 1.11 9.21 -0.49
CA ASP A 85 -0.12 9.06 -1.28
C ASP A 85 0.11 9.44 -2.76
N THR A 86 0.90 10.48 -3.03
CA THR A 86 1.23 10.91 -4.41
C THR A 86 2.06 9.86 -5.15
N TYR A 87 3.14 9.35 -4.55
CA TYR A 87 3.95 8.28 -5.13
C TYR A 87 3.12 7.02 -5.34
N TRP A 88 2.27 6.68 -4.38
CA TRP A 88 1.35 5.56 -4.50
C TRP A 88 0.40 5.71 -5.71
N LEU A 89 -0.19 6.89 -5.91
CA LEU A 89 -1.01 7.17 -7.10
C LEU A 89 -0.21 7.01 -8.41
N GLU A 90 1.04 7.46 -8.43
CA GLU A 90 1.93 7.28 -9.58
C GLU A 90 2.10 5.79 -9.89
N PHE A 91 2.46 4.98 -8.90
CA PHE A 91 2.66 3.55 -9.06
C PHE A 91 1.37 2.82 -9.44
N MET A 92 0.24 3.16 -8.84
CA MET A 92 -1.05 2.57 -9.23
C MET A 92 -1.39 2.84 -10.71
N LYS A 93 -1.12 4.05 -11.21
CA LYS A 93 -1.32 4.37 -12.63
C LYS A 93 -0.39 3.57 -13.53
N ARG A 94 0.86 3.38 -13.10
CA ARG A 94 1.87 2.59 -13.82
C ARG A 94 1.49 1.11 -13.91
N PHE A 95 1.03 0.50 -12.82
CA PHE A 95 0.69 -0.93 -12.77
C PHE A 95 -0.73 -1.25 -13.24
N ASN A 96 -1.66 -0.29 -13.19
CA ASN A 96 -3.05 -0.49 -13.60
C ASN A 96 -3.57 0.60 -14.58
N PRO A 97 -2.89 0.84 -15.72
CA PRO A 97 -3.21 1.94 -16.63
C PRO A 97 -4.59 1.81 -17.28
N LYS A 98 -5.13 0.58 -17.36
CA LYS A 98 -6.42 0.29 -18.01
C LYS A 98 -7.64 0.58 -17.14
N LYS A 99 -7.48 0.90 -15.85
CA LYS A 99 -8.60 1.15 -14.91
C LYS A 99 -8.43 2.48 -14.14
N PRO A 100 -8.30 3.64 -14.82
CA PRO A 100 -8.02 4.92 -14.18
C PRO A 100 -9.11 5.34 -13.17
N ARG A 101 -10.39 5.02 -13.44
CA ARG A 101 -11.50 5.32 -12.52
C ARG A 101 -11.32 4.59 -11.18
N ARG A 102 -10.99 3.29 -11.20
CA ARG A 102 -10.76 2.51 -9.97
C ARG A 102 -9.55 3.06 -9.21
N THR A 103 -8.44 3.32 -9.90
CA THR A 103 -7.23 3.92 -9.32
C THR A 103 -7.55 5.24 -8.62
N TYR A 104 -8.30 6.12 -9.28
CA TYR A 104 -8.63 7.42 -8.72
C TYR A 104 -9.62 7.33 -7.56
N SER A 105 -10.66 6.50 -7.66
CA SER A 105 -11.62 6.28 -6.56
C SER A 105 -10.91 5.77 -5.31
N LYS A 106 -10.00 4.80 -5.46
CA LYS A 106 -9.21 4.25 -4.37
C LYS A 106 -8.31 5.33 -3.73
N PHE A 107 -7.63 6.12 -4.56
CA PHE A 107 -6.83 7.25 -4.10
C PHE A 107 -7.65 8.26 -3.27
N VAL A 108 -8.83 8.65 -3.75
CA VAL A 108 -9.71 9.60 -3.05
C VAL A 108 -10.15 9.04 -1.69
N VAL A 109 -10.54 7.77 -1.62
CA VAL A 109 -10.95 7.12 -0.36
C VAL A 109 -9.81 7.10 0.66
N VAL A 110 -8.60 6.68 0.25
CA VAL A 110 -7.43 6.65 1.14
C VAL A 110 -6.99 8.05 1.54
N ARG A 111 -7.08 9.06 0.66
CA ARG A 111 -6.82 10.46 1.03
C ARG A 111 -7.78 10.95 2.11
N ALA A 112 -9.06 10.60 2.00
CA ALA A 112 -10.11 11.02 2.91
C ALA A 112 -10.09 10.29 4.27
N LEU A 113 -9.75 9.00 4.29
CA LEU A 113 -9.88 8.15 5.49
C LEU A 113 -8.55 7.65 6.04
N GLY A 114 -7.49 7.63 5.24
CA GLY A 114 -6.18 7.10 5.60
C GLY A 114 -5.45 7.90 6.68
N TRP A 115 -5.96 9.06 7.10
CA TRP A 115 -5.42 9.79 8.25
C TRP A 115 -5.56 8.97 9.54
N TRP A 116 -6.65 8.21 9.71
CA TRP A 116 -6.87 7.37 10.88
C TRP A 116 -5.75 6.33 11.04
N ASN A 117 -5.49 5.54 10.00
CA ASN A 117 -4.39 4.56 9.99
C ASN A 117 -3.03 5.23 10.16
N TRP A 118 -2.80 6.31 9.42
CA TRP A 118 -1.58 7.11 9.48
C TRP A 118 -1.28 7.55 10.93
N TYR A 119 -2.24 8.16 11.63
CA TYR A 119 -2.04 8.60 13.02
C TYR A 119 -1.97 7.44 14.00
N GLY A 120 -2.74 6.37 13.80
CA GLY A 120 -2.70 5.21 14.69
C GLY A 120 -1.33 4.52 14.72
N TYR A 121 -0.66 4.34 13.58
CA TYR A 121 0.72 3.83 13.56
C TYR A 121 1.69 4.76 14.29
N ARG A 122 1.53 6.08 14.16
CA ARG A 122 2.37 7.04 14.91
C ARG A 122 2.03 7.15 16.38
N LEU A 123 0.83 6.80 16.80
CA LEU A 123 0.45 6.77 18.22
C LEU A 123 0.69 5.39 18.86
N GLY A 124 1.13 4.39 18.08
CA GLY A 124 1.31 3.01 18.56
C GLY A 124 0.00 2.27 18.82
N LEU A 125 -1.10 2.74 18.22
CA LEU A 125 -2.44 2.13 18.34
C LEU A 125 -2.60 0.90 17.43
N PHE A 126 -1.79 0.81 16.37
CA PHE A 126 -1.74 -0.31 15.44
C PHE A 126 -0.34 -0.93 15.48
N LYS A 127 -0.27 -2.25 15.31
CA LYS A 127 0.97 -3.04 15.33
C LYS A 127 1.29 -3.50 13.92
#